data_AF-M1EPP9-F1
#
_entry.id   AF-M1EPP9-F1
#
_cell.length_a   1.000
_cell.length_b   1.000
_cell.length_c   1.000
_cell.angle_alpha   90.00
_cell.angle_beta   90.00
_cell.angle_gamma   90.00
#
_symmetry.space_group_name_H-M   'P 1'
#
loop_
_entity.id
_entity.type
_entity.pdbx_description
1 polymer ?
#
loop_
_entity_poly.entity_id
_entity_poly.type
_entity_poly.pdbx_seq_one_letter_code
_entity_poly.pdbx_strand_id
1 'polypeptide(L)'
;ASQCNVSLKKQRSRGILSSFFCCFRDYNVEAPPNSSSSVLPPLVEENGGLQKGDQRQVIPIPSPPAKYLLPEVTVLDYGKKCVVIDLDETLVHSSFKPISNADFIVPVEIDGTIHQVYVLKRPHVDEFLQRMGQL
;
A
#
# COMPACT_ATOMS: atom_id res chain seq x y z
N ALA A 1 25.78 -4.77 -61.93
CA ALA A 1 24.32 -4.55 -61.87
C ALA A 1 23.92 -4.61 -60.39
N SER A 2 23.75 -3.48 -59.72
CA SER A 2 22.49 -2.67 -59.60
C SER A 2 21.75 -3.07 -58.32
N GLN A 3 21.81 -2.27 -57.23
CA GLN A 3 20.79 -1.27 -56.77
C GLN A 3 19.39 -1.90 -56.62
N CYS A 4 18.54 -1.73 -55.59
CA CYS A 4 18.22 -0.69 -54.57
C CYS A 4 17.00 -1.25 -53.75
N ASN A 5 16.68 -0.96 -52.47
CA ASN A 5 16.15 0.30 -51.88
C ASN A 5 15.99 0.27 -50.33
N VAL A 6 16.62 1.24 -49.63
CA VAL A 6 16.13 2.32 -48.73
C VAL A 6 15.00 2.13 -47.66
N SER A 7 15.35 2.42 -46.38
CA SER A 7 14.66 3.14 -45.26
C SER A 7 13.44 2.51 -44.53
N LEU A 8 13.28 2.55 -43.20
CA LEU A 8 13.40 3.66 -42.24
C LEU A 8 13.97 3.27 -40.86
N LYS A 9 14.97 4.05 -40.41
CA LYS A 9 15.39 4.14 -39.00
C LYS A 9 14.20 4.59 -38.13
N LYS A 10 13.89 3.86 -37.06
CA LYS A 10 13.22 4.44 -35.88
C LYS A 10 14.20 4.46 -34.71
N GLN A 11 14.97 5.55 -34.64
CA GLN A 11 15.76 5.90 -33.47
C GLN A 11 14.78 6.27 -32.34
N ARG A 12 14.50 5.33 -31.44
CA ARG A 12 13.66 5.57 -30.28
C ARG A 12 14.52 6.29 -29.23
N SER A 13 14.35 7.61 -29.18
CA SER A 13 14.92 8.49 -28.15
C SER A 13 14.69 7.90 -26.76
N ARG A 14 15.77 7.53 -26.08
CA ARG A 14 15.75 7.20 -24.65
C ARG A 14 15.89 8.51 -23.89
N GLY A 15 14.75 9.07 -23.48
CA GLY A 15 14.70 10.26 -22.63
C GLY A 15 15.30 9.98 -21.25
N ILE A 16 15.96 10.99 -20.69
CA ILE A 16 16.62 11.09 -19.38
C ILE A 16 15.75 10.80 -18.14
N LEU A 17 14.50 10.37 -18.31
CA LEU A 17 13.56 10.08 -17.22
C LEU A 17 13.24 8.60 -17.05
N SER A 18 13.93 7.70 -17.77
CA SER A 18 13.61 6.26 -17.74
C SER A 18 13.79 5.60 -16.38
N SER A 19 14.66 6.14 -15.51
CA SER A 19 14.83 5.62 -14.14
C SER A 19 13.68 5.95 -13.20
N PHE A 20 12.87 6.99 -13.49
CA PHE A 20 11.75 7.37 -12.62
C PHE A 20 10.50 6.49 -12.80
N PHE A 21 10.45 5.67 -13.85
CA PHE A 21 9.26 4.88 -14.22
C PHE A 21 9.58 3.39 -14.45
N CYS A 22 10.60 2.83 -13.79
CA CYS A 22 11.04 1.43 -14.01
C CYS A 22 9.94 0.38 -13.73
N CYS A 23 8.87 0.73 -13.00
CA CYS A 23 7.81 -0.21 -12.60
C CYS A 23 6.44 0.04 -13.24
N PHE A 24 6.28 1.01 -14.15
CA PHE A 24 5.01 1.21 -14.87
C PHE A 24 4.90 0.21 -16.02
N ARG A 25 4.69 -1.06 -15.67
CA ARG A 25 4.27 -2.09 -16.62
C ARG A 25 2.74 -2.08 -16.63
N ASP A 26 2.14 -1.84 -17.80
CA ASP A 26 0.69 -1.90 -18.00
C ASP A 26 0.18 -3.29 -17.60
N TYR A 27 -0.37 -3.40 -16.39
CA TYR A 27 -1.19 -4.54 -15.99
C TYR A 27 -2.55 -4.36 -16.65
N ASN A 28 -2.66 -4.82 -17.90
CA ASN A 28 -3.94 -5.12 -18.51
C ASN A 28 -4.49 -6.36 -17.77
N VAL A 29 -5.34 -6.15 -16.77
CA VAL A 29 -6.14 -7.22 -16.18
C VAL A 29 -7.37 -7.39 -17.06
N GLU A 30 -7.35 -8.44 -17.88
CA GLU A 30 -8.53 -8.89 -18.61
C GLU A 30 -9.54 -9.44 -17.60
N ALA A 31 -10.78 -8.91 -17.64
CA ALA A 31 -11.84 -9.30 -16.72
C ALA A 31 -12.29 -10.75 -16.96
N PRO A 32 -12.60 -11.55 -15.91
CA PRO A 32 -13.15 -12.88 -16.11
C PRO A 32 -14.58 -12.82 -16.64
N PRO A 33 -15.02 -13.81 -17.44
CA PRO A 33 -16.37 -13.82 -17.99
C PRO A 33 -17.43 -14.05 -16.91
N ASN A 34 -18.39 -13.15 -16.93
CA ASN A 34 -19.78 -13.29 -16.50
C ASN A 34 -20.32 -14.74 -16.48
N SER A 35 -20.48 -15.29 -15.28
CA SER A 35 -21.48 -16.31 -15.02
C SER A 35 -22.37 -15.89 -13.85
N SER A 36 -23.65 -15.94 -14.12
CA SER A 36 -24.78 -15.55 -13.29
C SER A 36 -24.96 -16.45 -12.08
N SER A 37 -25.09 -15.87 -10.87
CA SER A 37 -26.15 -16.22 -9.92
C SER A 37 -26.23 -15.19 -8.80
N SER A 38 -27.40 -14.60 -8.69
CA SER A 38 -27.87 -13.72 -7.63
C SER A 38 -27.81 -14.41 -6.26
N VAL A 39 -27.01 -13.88 -5.33
CA VAL A 39 -27.24 -14.06 -3.89
C VAL A 39 -26.91 -12.74 -3.20
N LEU A 40 -27.94 -12.06 -2.71
CA LEU A 40 -27.83 -10.91 -1.81
C LEU A 40 -27.33 -11.37 -0.43
N PRO A 41 -26.44 -10.65 0.26
CA PRO A 41 -26.14 -10.93 1.67
C PRO A 41 -27.31 -10.51 2.57
N PRO A 42 -27.56 -11.20 3.71
CA PRO A 42 -28.69 -10.88 4.60
C PRO A 42 -28.47 -9.54 5.32
N LEU A 43 -29.56 -8.76 5.43
CA LEU A 43 -29.68 -7.64 6.36
C LEU A 43 -29.48 -8.15 7.79
N VAL A 44 -28.54 -7.56 8.52
CA VAL A 44 -28.43 -7.74 9.97
C VAL A 44 -29.41 -6.79 10.66
N GLU A 45 -30.41 -7.35 11.34
CA GLU A 45 -31.32 -6.60 12.21
C GLU A 45 -30.59 -6.11 13.45
N GLU A 46 -30.61 -4.79 13.67
CA GLU A 46 -30.30 -4.16 14.95
C GLU A 46 -31.53 -4.32 15.86
N ASN A 47 -31.37 -5.02 16.99
CA ASN A 47 -32.26 -4.86 18.14
C ASN A 47 -31.48 -5.07 19.44
N GLY A 48 -31.44 -4.03 20.26
CA GLY A 48 -30.79 -4.00 21.57
C GLY A 48 -31.51 -4.85 22.62
N GLY A 49 -30.74 -5.31 23.61
CA GLY A 49 -31.24 -5.99 24.80
C GLY A 49 -30.14 -6.17 25.84
N LEU A 50 -30.15 -5.31 26.86
CA LEU A 50 -29.31 -5.41 28.06
C LEU A 50 -29.75 -6.62 28.90
N GLN A 51 -28.88 -7.62 29.10
CA GLN A 51 -29.00 -8.57 30.21
C GLN A 51 -27.64 -8.87 30.85
N LYS A 52 -27.67 -8.86 32.18
CA LYS A 52 -26.56 -8.90 33.13
C LYS A 52 -26.25 -10.36 33.52
N GLY A 53 -24.98 -10.76 33.42
CA GLY A 53 -24.37 -11.81 34.24
C GLY A 53 -24.55 -13.27 33.81
N ASP A 54 -23.55 -13.85 33.14
CA ASP A 54 -22.81 -15.00 33.67
C ASP A 54 -21.47 -15.17 32.93
N GLN A 55 -20.39 -15.44 33.66
CA GLN A 55 -19.02 -15.48 33.11
C GLN A 55 -18.77 -16.78 32.34
N ARG A 56 -19.14 -16.80 31.06
CA ARG A 56 -18.64 -17.81 30.12
C ARG A 56 -17.33 -17.31 29.52
N GLN A 57 -16.20 -17.89 29.95
CA GLN A 57 -14.91 -17.68 29.29
C GLN A 57 -15.04 -18.13 27.83
N VAL A 58 -15.17 -17.17 26.93
CA VAL A 58 -15.03 -17.38 25.49
C VAL A 58 -13.54 -17.57 25.24
N ILE A 59 -13.12 -18.83 25.14
CA ILE A 59 -11.78 -19.17 24.64
C ILE A 59 -11.71 -18.60 23.22
N PRO A 60 -10.76 -17.71 22.89
CA PRO A 60 -10.58 -17.28 21.51
C PRO A 60 -10.20 -18.52 20.70
N ILE A 61 -11.08 -18.94 19.79
CA ILE A 61 -10.78 -19.97 18.80
C ILE A 61 -9.56 -19.43 18.03
N PRO A 62 -8.43 -20.17 17.95
CA PRO A 62 -7.34 -19.78 17.09
C PRO A 62 -7.87 -19.82 15.66
N SER A 63 -8.14 -18.64 15.09
CA SER A 63 -8.45 -18.53 13.68
C SER A 63 -7.28 -19.13 12.90
N PRO A 64 -7.52 -19.95 11.85
CA PRO A 64 -6.44 -20.45 11.02
C PRO A 64 -5.60 -19.28 10.51
N PRO A 65 -4.27 -19.47 10.33
CA PRO A 65 -3.40 -18.40 9.86
C PRO A 65 -3.96 -17.83 8.55
N ALA A 66 -4.18 -16.52 8.53
CA ALA A 66 -4.74 -15.84 7.39
C ALA A 66 -3.90 -16.14 6.14
N LYS A 67 -4.56 -16.60 5.06
CA LYS A 67 -3.90 -16.93 3.78
C LYS A 67 -3.24 -15.70 3.14
N TYR A 68 -3.68 -14.50 3.50
CA TYR A 68 -3.24 -13.22 2.95
C TYR A 68 -2.91 -12.22 4.07
N LEU A 69 -2.03 -11.26 3.77
CA LEU A 69 -1.56 -10.24 4.73
C LEU A 69 -2.62 -9.17 5.04
N LEU A 70 -3.52 -8.91 4.10
CA LEU A 70 -4.59 -7.93 4.23
C LEU A 70 -5.94 -8.64 4.38
N PRO A 71 -6.89 -8.06 5.12
CA PRO A 71 -8.27 -8.54 5.15
C PRO A 71 -8.93 -8.38 3.77
N GLU A 72 -10.13 -8.93 3.62
CA GLU A 72 -10.96 -8.64 2.45
C GLU A 72 -11.24 -7.13 2.33
N VAL A 73 -11.37 -6.67 1.08
CA VAL A 73 -11.63 -5.26 0.78
C VAL A 73 -12.97 -4.82 1.37
N THR A 74 -12.98 -3.65 2.02
CA THR A 74 -14.20 -3.05 2.54
C THR A 74 -15.06 -2.50 1.40
N VAL A 75 -16.37 -2.33 1.64
CA VAL A 75 -17.28 -1.73 0.66
C VAL A 75 -16.84 -0.30 0.27
N LEU A 76 -16.22 0.44 1.20
CA LEU A 76 -15.74 1.80 0.96
C LEU A 76 -14.53 1.86 0.02
N ASP A 77 -13.78 0.76 -0.10
CA ASP A 77 -12.57 0.66 -0.92
C ASP A 77 -12.78 -0.17 -2.18
N TYR A 78 -13.99 -0.66 -2.41
CA TYR A 78 -14.33 -1.41 -3.61
C TYR A 78 -14.10 -0.57 -4.87
N GLY A 79 -13.32 -1.10 -5.81
CA GLY A 79 -12.97 -0.44 -7.07
C GLY A 79 -11.79 0.55 -6.98
N LYS A 80 -11.26 0.83 -5.78
CA LYS A 80 -10.01 1.59 -5.62
C LYS A 80 -8.80 0.71 -5.87
N LYS A 81 -7.67 1.34 -6.22
CA LYS A 81 -6.39 0.62 -6.37
C LYS A 81 -5.74 0.44 -5.00
N CYS A 82 -5.28 -0.76 -4.70
CA CYS A 82 -4.40 -0.99 -3.57
C CYS A 82 -2.97 -0.54 -3.93
N VAL A 83 -2.43 0.42 -3.20
CA VAL A 83 -1.05 0.90 -3.37
C VAL A 83 -0.25 0.59 -2.12
N VAL A 84 0.85 -0.15 -2.29
CA VAL A 84 1.80 -0.44 -1.21
C VAL A 84 2.92 0.60 -1.29
N ILE A 85 3.15 1.30 -0.18
CA ILE A 85 4.11 2.40 -0.09
C ILE A 85 5.16 2.01 0.94
N ASP A 86 6.43 2.06 0.54
CA ASP A 86 7.56 1.86 1.44
C ASP A 86 7.80 3.11 2.31
N LEU A 87 8.51 2.96 3.43
CA LEU A 87 8.72 4.04 4.41
C LEU A 87 10.11 4.69 4.27
N ASP A 88 11.18 3.95 4.59
CA ASP A 88 12.54 4.50 4.64
C ASP A 88 13.09 4.71 3.22
N GLU A 89 13.81 5.81 3.01
CA GLU A 89 14.24 6.33 1.71
C GLU A 89 13.10 6.61 0.69
N THR A 90 11.84 6.39 1.08
CA THR A 90 10.65 6.64 0.24
C THR A 90 9.85 7.83 0.73
N LEU A 91 9.40 7.82 2.00
CA LEU A 91 8.64 8.89 2.63
C LEU A 91 9.47 9.68 3.65
N VAL A 92 10.44 9.01 4.26
CA VAL A 92 11.32 9.56 5.29
C VAL A 92 12.74 9.07 5.09
N HIS A 93 13.70 9.70 5.77
CA HIS A 93 15.05 9.20 5.94
C HIS A 93 15.35 9.11 7.43
N SER A 94 15.72 7.93 7.92
CA SER A 94 16.01 7.68 9.32
C SER A 94 17.52 7.49 9.59
N SER A 95 18.01 8.01 10.71
CA SER A 95 19.43 7.85 11.10
C SER A 95 19.62 7.77 12.62
N PHE A 96 20.54 6.92 13.05
CA PHE A 96 21.05 6.94 14.44
C PHE A 96 22.04 8.09 14.69
N LYS A 97 22.54 8.74 13.63
CA LYS A 97 23.42 9.89 13.77
C LYS A 97 22.59 11.14 14.06
N PRO A 98 22.98 12.00 15.01
CA PRO A 98 22.26 13.23 15.28
C PRO A 98 22.13 14.14 14.07
N ILE A 99 20.92 14.66 13.86
CA ILE A 99 20.59 15.63 12.80
C ILE A 99 19.90 16.82 13.48
N SER A 100 20.46 18.02 13.32
CA SER A 100 20.01 19.23 14.05
C SER A 100 18.61 19.70 13.66
N ASN A 101 18.21 19.49 12.41
CA ASN A 101 16.92 19.89 11.85
C ASN A 101 16.01 18.68 11.57
N ALA A 102 16.12 17.63 12.37
CA ALA A 102 15.22 16.47 12.25
C ALA A 102 13.76 16.90 12.49
N ASP A 103 12.84 16.37 11.68
CA ASP A 103 11.40 16.61 11.86
C ASP A 103 10.87 15.84 13.07
N PHE A 104 11.43 14.65 13.32
CA PHE A 104 11.10 13.83 14.49
C PHE A 104 12.36 13.22 15.10
N ILE A 105 12.29 12.97 16.41
CA ILE A 105 13.27 12.16 17.14
C ILE A 105 12.48 11.07 17.86
N VAL A 106 12.73 9.81 17.50
CA VAL A 106 12.00 8.65 18.00
C VAL A 106 12.93 7.80 18.85
N PRO A 107 12.61 7.53 20.13
CA PRO A 107 13.37 6.58 20.93
C PRO A 107 13.04 5.15 20.49
N VAL A 108 14.07 4.34 20.25
CA VAL A 108 13.95 2.91 19.96
C VAL A 108 14.78 2.10 20.93
N GLU A 109 14.25 0.98 21.42
CA GLU A 109 14.99 0.07 22.29
C GLU A 109 15.69 -1.01 21.45
N ILE A 110 17.01 -1.11 21.57
CA ILE A 110 17.84 -2.14 20.94
C ILE A 110 18.72 -2.74 22.04
N ASP A 111 18.61 -4.05 22.25
CA ASP A 111 19.38 -4.78 23.25
C ASP A 111 19.30 -4.16 24.67
N GLY A 112 18.10 -3.71 25.06
CA GLY A 112 17.84 -3.10 26.38
C GLY A 112 18.34 -1.65 26.53
N THR A 113 18.87 -1.05 25.46
CA THR A 113 19.35 0.34 25.45
C THR A 113 18.45 1.21 24.56
N ILE A 114 18.13 2.41 25.02
CA ILE A 114 17.37 3.39 24.23
C ILE A 114 18.32 4.15 23.31
N HIS A 115 18.08 4.05 22.01
CA HIS A 115 18.76 4.79 20.96
C HIS A 115 17.82 5.84 20.37
N GLN A 116 18.33 7.06 20.14
CA GLN A 116 17.57 8.12 19.48
C GLN A 116 17.71 7.99 17.97
N VAL A 117 16.59 7.82 17.25
CA VAL A 117 16.54 7.84 15.79
C VAL A 117 16.03 9.20 15.33
N TYR A 118 16.80 9.85 14.48
CA TYR A 118 16.50 11.15 13.89
C TYR A 118 15.85 10.92 12.52
N VAL A 119 14.68 11.48 12.29
CA VAL A 119 13.88 11.24 11.09
C VAL A 119 13.68 12.56 10.37
N LEU A 120 14.03 12.58 9.09
CA LEU A 120 13.71 13.67 8.16
C LEU A 120 12.55 13.25 7.27
N LYS A 121 11.59 14.14 7.08
CA LYS A 121 10.52 13.97 6.12
C LYS A 121 11.03 14.25 4.72
N ARG A 122 10.61 13.44 3.75
CA ARG A 122 10.80 13.79 2.35
C ARG A 122 9.97 15.04 2.02
N PRO A 123 10.49 16.01 1.25
CA PRO A 123 9.71 17.16 0.82
C PRO A 123 8.40 16.74 0.16
N HIS A 124 7.31 17.45 0.48
CA HIS A 124 5.95 17.20 -0.02
C HIS A 124 5.28 15.89 0.45
N VAL A 125 5.85 15.18 1.43
CA VAL A 125 5.28 13.91 1.90
C VAL A 125 3.84 14.04 2.42
N ASP A 126 3.50 15.15 3.10
CA ASP A 126 2.15 15.35 3.63
C ASP A 126 1.11 15.49 2.51
N GLU A 127 1.40 16.32 1.52
CA GLU A 127 0.54 16.52 0.35
C GLU A 127 0.40 15.22 -0.44
N PHE A 128 1.51 14.49 -0.62
CA PHE A 128 1.52 13.19 -1.29
C PHE A 128 0.60 12.19 -0.58
N LEU A 129 0.77 11.98 0.73
CA LEU A 129 -0.05 11.03 1.50
C LEU A 129 -1.52 11.45 1.55
N GLN A 130 -1.79 12.76 1.69
CA GLN A 130 -3.15 13.26 1.65
C GLN A 130 -3.83 12.98 0.31
N ARG A 131 -3.13 13.17 -0.81
CA ARG A 131 -3.68 12.90 -2.14
C ARG A 131 -3.88 11.40 -2.36
N MET A 132 -2.91 10.58 -1.95
CA MET A 132 -2.99 9.12 -2.08
C MET A 132 -4.17 8.53 -1.30
N GLY A 133 -4.49 9.07 -0.12
CA GLY A 133 -5.65 8.62 0.67
C GLY A 133 -7.02 8.95 0.07
N GLN A 134 -7.07 9.76 -0.99
CA GLN A 134 -8.31 10.11 -1.71
C GLN A 134 -8.54 9.28 -2.99
N LEU A 135 -7.53 8.53 -3.43
CA LEU A 135 -7.57 7.67 -4.62
C LEU A 135 -8.14 6.29 -4.28
#